data_AF-A0A9C8HZZ7-F1
#
_entry.id   AF-A0A9C8HZZ7-F1
#
_cell.length_a   1.000
_cell.length_b   1.000
_cell.length_c   1.000
_cell.angle_alpha   90.00
_cell.angle_beta   90.00
_cell.angle_gamma   90.00
#
_symmetry.space_group_name_H-M   'P 1'
#
loop_
_entity.id
_entity.type
_entity.pdbx_description
1 polymer ?
#
loop_
_entity_poly.entity_id
_entity_poly.type
_entity_poly.pdbx_seq_one_letter_code
_entity_poly.pdbx_strand_id
1 'polypeptide(L)'
;FDIRDLEKILISIRDTACTADVKIITGDTKVAEKGAVDKIFINTSGVGEYRWDYNQDFSKIEEGDSVVINGDIADHGTAVMVARGDFKIKADIFSDVAPLNKMIEAVLNRGFEIKFIRDCTRGGLAATLNEIARGSGHGIRILEDNIPVKKEVKAVCDILGLEPLYVANEGKAVFVIKNKAKELVGFLKKFSEGKNAVIIGNVEKIKGNRVILETSLGAERIIDMPSGENLPRIC
;
A
#
# COMPACT_ATOMS: atom_id res chain seq x y z
N PHE A 1 0.52 -1.82 31.05
CA PHE A 1 1.25 -1.26 29.90
C PHE A 1 2.31 -0.34 30.45
N ASP A 2 3.56 -0.44 29.99
CA ASP A 2 4.65 0.36 30.56
C ASP A 2 4.55 1.82 30.08
N ILE A 3 4.78 2.78 30.98
CA ILE A 3 4.73 4.20 30.64
C ILE A 3 5.80 4.58 29.63
N ARG A 4 6.97 3.94 29.69
CA ARG A 4 8.08 4.18 28.75
C ARG A 4 7.72 3.75 27.34
N ASP A 5 6.90 2.72 27.19
CA ASP A 5 6.42 2.29 25.89
C ASP A 5 5.38 3.27 25.33
N LEU A 6 4.53 3.85 26.19
CA LEU A 6 3.63 4.94 25.79
C LEU A 6 4.43 6.16 25.30
N GLU A 7 5.44 6.59 26.06
CA GLU A 7 6.30 7.72 25.69
C GLU A 7 6.97 7.52 24.33
N LYS A 8 7.53 6.34 24.08
CA LYS A 8 8.12 6.00 22.77
C LYS A 8 7.10 6.11 21.64
N ILE A 9 5.88 5.60 21.84
CA ILE A 9 4.81 5.66 20.85
C ILE A 9 4.42 7.12 20.57
N LEU A 10 4.25 7.93 21.61
CA LEU A 10 3.89 9.34 21.47
C LEU A 10 4.99 10.16 20.76
N ILE A 11 6.26 9.87 21.05
CA ILE A 11 7.40 10.47 20.35
C ILE A 11 7.37 10.07 18.87
N SER A 12 7.15 8.79 18.56
CA SER A 12 7.04 8.33 17.17
C SER A 12 5.88 9.00 16.42
N ILE A 13 4.72 9.15 17.06
CA ILE A 13 3.57 9.85 16.47
C ILE A 13 3.91 11.31 16.18
N ARG A 14 4.53 12.01 17.13
CA ARG A 14 4.98 13.40 16.96
C ARG A 14 5.95 13.52 15.78
N ASP A 15 6.97 12.66 15.74
CA ASP A 15 8.03 12.74 14.73
C ASP A 15 7.48 12.43 13.32
N THR A 16 6.55 11.47 13.20
CA THR A 16 5.83 11.21 11.94
C THR A 16 4.92 12.37 11.55
N ALA A 17 4.22 12.99 12.49
CA ALA A 17 3.39 14.18 12.22
C ALA A 17 4.24 15.36 11.72
N CYS A 18 5.41 15.60 12.33
CA CYS A 18 6.38 16.59 11.85
C CYS A 18 6.90 16.25 10.45
N THR A 19 7.22 14.98 10.19
CA THR A 19 7.68 14.51 8.87
C THR A 19 6.62 14.72 7.80
N ALA A 20 5.35 14.44 8.11
CA ALA A 20 4.22 14.64 7.22
C ALA A 20 3.78 16.11 7.11
N ASP A 21 4.33 17.02 7.93
CA ASP A 21 3.88 18.41 8.06
C ASP A 21 2.39 18.55 8.41
N VAL A 22 1.94 17.75 9.38
CA VAL A 22 0.57 17.78 9.90
C VAL A 22 0.56 18.10 11.40
N LYS A 23 -0.56 18.64 11.88
CA LYS A 23 -0.73 19.00 13.30
C LYS A 23 -1.71 18.06 13.98
N ILE A 24 -1.34 17.61 15.17
CA ILE A 24 -2.26 16.93 16.10
C ILE A 24 -2.95 18.02 16.90
N ILE A 25 -4.21 18.31 16.58
CA ILE A 25 -4.94 19.47 17.13
C ILE A 25 -5.88 19.13 18.29
N THR A 26 -6.18 17.85 18.48
CA THR A 26 -7.04 17.34 19.56
C THR A 26 -6.73 15.87 19.82
N GLY A 27 -7.19 15.33 20.95
CA GLY A 27 -7.01 13.92 21.30
C GLY A 27 -7.86 13.53 22.50
N ASP A 28 -8.01 12.22 22.68
CA ASP A 28 -8.69 11.61 23.83
C ASP A 28 -7.85 10.45 24.36
N THR A 29 -7.95 10.15 25.66
CA THR A 29 -7.28 8.99 26.26
C THR A 29 -8.24 8.27 27.19
N LYS A 30 -8.32 6.95 27.02
CA LYS A 30 -9.13 6.04 27.84
C LYS A 30 -8.24 4.92 28.36
N VAL A 31 -8.37 4.64 29.65
CA VAL A 31 -7.66 3.55 30.32
C VAL A 31 -8.70 2.49 30.69
N ALA A 32 -8.50 1.27 30.17
CA ALA A 32 -9.35 0.13 30.47
C ALA A 32 -8.69 -0.79 31.51
N GLU A 33 -9.50 -1.63 32.15
CA GLU A 33 -9.00 -2.63 33.08
C GLU A 33 -8.09 -3.65 32.39
N LYS A 34 -7.24 -4.30 33.19
CA LYS A 34 -6.31 -5.33 32.70
C LYS A 34 -7.10 -6.45 32.01
N GLY A 35 -6.77 -6.72 30.75
CA GLY A 35 -7.40 -7.78 29.94
C GLY A 35 -8.55 -7.30 29.05
N ALA A 36 -9.08 -6.09 29.27
CA ALA A 36 -10.12 -5.53 28.40
C ALA A 36 -9.56 -5.04 27.04
N VAL A 37 -8.30 -4.62 27.02
CA VAL A 37 -7.56 -4.18 25.83
C VAL A 37 -6.21 -4.88 25.83
N ASP A 38 -5.80 -5.43 24.67
CA ASP A 38 -4.45 -5.94 24.51
C ASP A 38 -3.47 -4.77 24.31
N LYS A 39 -2.94 -4.29 25.44
CA LYS A 39 -1.96 -3.21 25.55
C LYS A 39 -2.55 -1.84 25.19
N ILE A 40 -2.55 -1.47 23.91
CA ILE A 40 -2.91 -0.12 23.44
C ILE A 40 -3.58 -0.20 22.07
N PHE A 41 -4.63 0.60 21.89
CA PHE A 41 -5.23 0.88 20.59
C PHE A 41 -5.16 2.38 20.34
N ILE A 42 -4.95 2.76 19.08
CA ILE A 42 -4.83 4.14 18.66
C ILE A 42 -5.80 4.35 17.51
N ASN A 43 -6.67 5.33 17.64
CA ASN A 43 -7.54 5.78 16.56
C ASN A 43 -7.09 7.18 16.13
N THR A 44 -7.01 7.39 14.82
CA THR A 44 -6.67 8.68 14.22
C THR A 44 -7.74 9.08 13.23
N SER A 45 -8.20 10.32 13.33
CA SER A 45 -9.07 10.96 12.33
C SER A 45 -8.30 12.14 11.71
N GLY A 46 -8.28 12.20 10.38
CA GLY A 46 -7.62 13.27 9.64
C GLY A 46 -8.64 14.16 8.92
N VAL A 47 -8.33 15.45 8.82
CA VAL A 47 -9.03 16.40 7.96
C VAL A 47 -8.00 17.08 7.05
N GLY A 48 -8.37 17.32 5.80
CA GLY A 48 -7.52 17.96 4.81
C GLY A 48 -8.35 18.79 3.84
N GLU A 49 -7.67 19.66 3.10
CA GLU A 49 -8.28 20.46 2.05
C GLU A 49 -8.04 19.82 0.69
N TYR A 50 -9.08 19.75 -0.12
CA TYR A 50 -8.99 19.26 -1.48
C TYR A 50 -8.68 20.41 -2.44
N ARG A 51 -7.40 20.54 -2.84
CA ARG A 51 -6.87 21.74 -3.55
C ARG A 51 -6.66 21.57 -5.05
N TRP A 52 -6.82 20.35 -5.56
CA TRP A 52 -6.50 20.03 -6.95
C TRP A 52 -7.76 19.86 -7.77
N ASP A 53 -7.71 20.24 -9.04
CA ASP A 53 -8.70 19.82 -10.06
C ASP A 53 -8.46 18.36 -10.51
N TYR A 54 -8.13 17.53 -9.54
CA TYR A 54 -8.08 16.08 -9.61
C TYR A 54 -9.42 15.58 -9.08
N ASN A 55 -9.92 14.44 -9.51
CA ASN A 55 -11.01 13.78 -8.79
C ASN A 55 -10.81 12.28 -8.94
N GLN A 56 -10.82 11.55 -7.82
CA GLN A 56 -10.78 10.10 -7.85
C GLN A 56 -12.11 9.59 -8.37
N ASP A 57 -12.14 9.19 -9.63
CA ASP A 57 -13.37 8.79 -10.29
C ASP A 57 -13.10 7.57 -11.15
N PHE A 58 -13.67 6.44 -10.72
CA PHE A 58 -13.56 5.18 -11.43
C PHE A 58 -14.05 5.28 -12.88
N SER A 59 -15.01 6.15 -13.19
CA SER A 59 -15.55 6.31 -14.54
C SER A 59 -14.56 6.92 -15.54
N LYS A 60 -13.48 7.54 -15.03
CA LYS A 60 -12.40 8.10 -15.87
C LYS A 60 -11.35 7.06 -16.26
N ILE A 61 -11.34 5.90 -15.59
CA ILE A 61 -10.40 4.82 -15.87
C ILE A 61 -10.83 4.13 -17.18
N GLU A 62 -9.90 4.02 -18.12
CA GLU A 62 -10.14 3.49 -19.46
C GLU A 62 -9.06 2.49 -19.88
N GLU A 63 -9.35 1.70 -20.92
CA GLU A 63 -8.40 0.77 -21.52
C GLU A 63 -7.11 1.49 -21.95
N GLY A 64 -5.96 0.88 -21.63
CA GLY A 64 -4.63 1.44 -21.93
C GLY A 64 -4.03 2.30 -20.81
N ASP A 65 -4.80 2.67 -19.78
CA ASP A 65 -4.25 3.34 -18.60
C ASP A 65 -3.17 2.47 -17.94
N SER A 66 -2.05 3.09 -17.56
CA SER A 66 -0.97 2.38 -16.88
C SER A 66 -1.22 2.29 -15.38
N VAL A 67 -0.86 1.15 -14.79
CA VAL A 67 -0.92 0.89 -13.35
C VAL A 67 0.50 0.93 -12.78
N VAL A 68 0.74 1.80 -11.81
CA VAL A 68 2.06 2.07 -11.21
C VAL A 68 1.98 1.84 -9.70
N ILE A 69 3.00 1.21 -9.13
CA ILE A 69 3.23 1.14 -7.67
C ILE A 69 4.45 2.00 -7.32
N ASN A 70 4.46 2.64 -6.16
CA ASN A 70 5.60 3.47 -5.73
C ASN A 70 6.80 2.67 -5.17
N GLY A 71 6.70 1.36 -4.94
CA GLY A 71 7.86 0.58 -4.49
C GLY A 71 7.56 -0.87 -4.16
N ASP A 72 8.53 -1.53 -3.51
CA ASP A 72 8.42 -2.93 -3.10
C ASP A 72 7.17 -3.17 -2.25
N ILE A 73 6.50 -4.29 -2.48
CA ILE A 73 5.32 -4.69 -1.71
C ILE A 73 5.66 -5.70 -0.61
N ALA A 74 4.70 -5.91 0.29
CA ALA A 74 4.70 -6.89 1.38
C ALA A 74 5.72 -6.64 2.51
N ASP A 75 6.43 -5.51 2.49
CA ASP A 75 7.41 -5.12 3.52
C ASP A 75 6.76 -5.09 4.92
N HIS A 76 5.71 -4.26 5.12
CA HIS A 76 5.04 -4.10 6.43
C HIS A 76 4.52 -5.41 7.00
N GLY A 77 3.64 -6.11 6.26
CA GLY A 77 3.03 -7.31 6.80
C GLY A 77 4.08 -8.39 7.12
N THR A 78 5.12 -8.50 6.30
CA THR A 78 6.23 -9.45 6.54
C THR A 78 7.06 -9.07 7.76
N ALA A 79 7.38 -7.78 7.93
CA ALA A 79 8.08 -7.29 9.12
C ALA A 79 7.30 -7.59 10.40
N VAL A 80 5.98 -7.36 10.41
CA VAL A 80 5.12 -7.65 11.57
C VAL A 80 5.10 -9.15 11.88
N MET A 81 5.01 -10.02 10.87
CA MET A 81 5.05 -11.47 11.07
C MET A 81 6.37 -11.96 11.64
N VAL A 82 7.49 -11.46 11.13
CA VAL A 82 8.82 -11.80 11.65
C VAL A 82 8.96 -11.31 13.10
N ALA A 83 8.51 -10.09 13.40
CA ALA A 83 8.58 -9.49 14.73
C ALA A 83 7.70 -10.21 15.77
N ARG A 84 6.58 -10.83 15.37
CA ARG A 84 5.75 -11.66 16.26
C ARG A 84 6.47 -12.90 16.76
N GLY A 85 7.38 -13.44 15.95
CA GLY A 85 8.24 -14.56 16.35
C GLY A 85 7.55 -15.93 16.37
N ASP A 86 6.28 -16.04 15.97
CA ASP A 86 5.51 -17.29 15.96
C ASP A 86 6.19 -18.40 15.12
N PHE A 87 6.94 -18.01 14.09
CA PHE A 87 7.58 -18.91 13.13
C PHE A 87 9.09 -19.10 13.32
N LYS A 88 9.69 -18.50 14.36
CA LYS A 88 11.15 -18.54 14.64
C LYS A 88 12.04 -18.11 13.46
N ILE A 89 11.49 -17.31 12.54
CA ILE A 89 12.22 -16.75 11.41
C ILE A 89 13.04 -15.56 11.91
N LYS A 90 14.32 -15.51 11.55
CA LYS A 90 15.18 -14.34 11.76
C LYS A 90 15.51 -13.74 10.40
N ALA A 91 14.93 -12.58 10.11
CA ALA A 91 15.18 -11.84 8.90
C ALA A 91 15.20 -10.34 9.22
N ASP A 92 16.09 -9.60 8.58
CA ASP A 92 16.22 -8.15 8.75
C ASP A 92 15.23 -7.43 7.82
N ILE A 93 13.94 -7.56 8.13
CA ILE A 93 12.84 -7.01 7.34
C ILE A 93 12.16 -5.91 8.15
N PHE A 94 12.15 -4.72 7.59
CA PHE A 94 11.54 -3.55 8.19
C PHE A 94 10.24 -3.19 7.46
N SER A 95 9.28 -2.69 8.23
CA SER A 95 8.03 -2.16 7.69
C SER A 95 8.29 -0.96 6.78
N ASP A 96 7.54 -0.87 5.68
CA ASP A 96 7.59 0.26 4.74
C ASP A 96 6.77 1.48 5.20
N VAL A 97 6.17 1.43 6.39
CA VAL A 97 5.33 2.49 6.96
C VAL A 97 5.93 3.89 6.75
N ALA A 98 5.23 4.72 5.99
CA ALA A 98 5.67 6.07 5.67
C ALA A 98 4.49 6.96 5.27
N PRO A 99 4.47 8.24 5.68
CA PRO A 99 3.49 9.20 5.16
C PRO A 99 3.75 9.47 3.68
N LEU A 100 2.73 9.31 2.84
CA LEU A 100 2.83 9.49 1.39
C LEU A 100 2.37 10.87 0.90
N ASN A 101 1.89 11.73 1.81
CA ASN A 101 1.20 12.97 1.45
C ASN A 101 2.09 13.94 0.64
N LYS A 102 3.37 14.09 1.01
CA LYS A 102 4.30 14.98 0.30
C LYS A 102 4.62 14.49 -1.12
N MET A 103 4.82 13.19 -1.30
CA MET A 103 5.01 12.58 -2.62
C MET A 103 3.76 12.75 -3.48
N ILE A 104 2.58 12.45 -2.94
CA ILE A 104 1.30 12.56 -3.65
C ILE A 104 1.03 14.03 -4.04
N GLU A 105 1.20 14.97 -3.11
CA GLU A 105 1.07 16.41 -3.39
C GLU A 105 2.01 16.85 -4.54
N ALA A 106 3.27 16.41 -4.51
CA ALA A 106 4.23 16.73 -5.55
C ALA A 106 3.83 16.14 -6.92
N VAL A 107 3.26 14.93 -6.95
CA VAL A 107 2.74 14.30 -8.17
C VAL A 107 1.55 15.10 -8.72
N LEU A 108 0.60 15.46 -7.88
CA LEU A 108 -0.59 16.22 -8.29
C LEU A 108 -0.22 17.64 -8.77
N ASN A 109 0.71 18.32 -8.09
CA ASN A 109 1.22 19.64 -8.49
C ASN A 109 2.00 19.61 -9.81
N ARG A 110 2.52 18.45 -10.22
CA ARG A 110 3.27 18.31 -11.48
C ARG A 110 2.36 18.29 -12.71
N GLY A 111 1.05 18.09 -12.52
CA GLY A 111 0.06 18.02 -13.60
C GLY A 111 0.06 16.70 -14.37
N PHE A 112 0.44 15.59 -13.71
CA PHE A 112 0.23 14.27 -14.30
C PHE A 112 -1.28 13.99 -14.43
N GLU A 113 -1.70 13.35 -15.52
CA GLU A 113 -3.09 12.88 -15.72
C GLU A 113 -3.37 11.63 -14.88
N ILE A 114 -3.28 11.78 -13.56
CA ILE A 114 -3.64 10.74 -12.61
C ILE A 114 -5.16 10.62 -12.56
N LYS A 115 -5.66 9.40 -12.72
CA LYS A 115 -7.09 9.08 -12.67
C LYS A 115 -7.49 8.51 -11.31
N PHE A 116 -6.58 7.80 -10.66
CA PHE A 116 -6.85 7.14 -9.39
C PHE A 116 -5.57 6.95 -8.58
N ILE A 117 -5.66 7.09 -7.25
CA ILE A 117 -4.58 6.81 -6.29
C ILE A 117 -5.20 6.07 -5.11
N ARG A 118 -4.63 4.94 -4.71
CA ARG A 118 -5.11 4.21 -3.53
C ARG A 118 -3.97 3.53 -2.81
N ASP A 119 -3.98 3.60 -1.49
CA ASP A 119 -3.07 2.87 -0.63
C ASP A 119 -3.30 1.35 -0.71
N CYS A 120 -2.25 0.58 -0.42
CA CYS A 120 -2.27 -0.90 -0.49
C CYS A 120 -2.22 -1.55 0.90
N THR A 121 -3.07 -1.07 1.81
CA THR A 121 -3.15 -1.53 3.21
C THR A 121 -3.77 -2.93 3.32
N ARG A 122 -4.98 -3.07 3.85
CA ARG A 122 -5.57 -4.39 4.09
C ARG A 122 -5.92 -5.11 2.78
N GLY A 123 -5.52 -6.38 2.69
CA GLY A 123 -5.64 -7.18 1.47
C GLY A 123 -4.56 -6.90 0.41
N GLY A 124 -3.63 -5.98 0.69
CA GLY A 124 -2.46 -5.71 -0.12
C GLY A 124 -2.78 -5.17 -1.52
N LEU A 125 -1.83 -5.35 -2.43
CA LEU A 125 -1.97 -4.95 -3.84
C LEU A 125 -3.16 -5.66 -4.51
N ALA A 126 -3.42 -6.92 -4.18
CA ALA A 126 -4.51 -7.70 -4.76
C ALA A 126 -5.89 -7.06 -4.50
N ALA A 127 -6.16 -6.61 -3.28
CA ALA A 127 -7.40 -5.93 -2.94
C ALA A 127 -7.54 -4.61 -3.69
N THR A 128 -6.51 -3.76 -3.64
CA THR A 128 -6.51 -2.46 -4.33
C THR A 128 -6.79 -2.60 -5.83
N LEU A 129 -6.13 -3.54 -6.51
CA LEU A 129 -6.35 -3.76 -7.94
C LEU A 129 -7.75 -4.30 -8.24
N ASN A 130 -8.29 -5.18 -7.40
CA ASN A 130 -9.66 -5.70 -7.57
C ASN A 130 -10.71 -4.61 -7.35
N GLU A 131 -10.51 -3.71 -6.38
CA GLU A 131 -11.36 -2.53 -6.18
C GLU A 131 -11.35 -1.62 -7.41
N ILE A 132 -10.17 -1.37 -7.98
CA ILE A 132 -10.01 -0.56 -9.20
C ILE A 132 -10.72 -1.23 -10.39
N ALA A 133 -10.49 -2.53 -10.61
CA ALA A 133 -11.10 -3.26 -11.71
C ALA A 133 -12.64 -3.26 -11.60
N ARG A 134 -13.17 -3.58 -10.43
CA ARG A 134 -14.63 -3.59 -10.18
C ARG A 134 -15.24 -2.20 -10.29
N GLY A 135 -14.61 -1.19 -9.67
CA GLY A 135 -15.10 0.18 -9.66
C GLY A 135 -15.12 0.81 -11.05
N SER A 136 -14.08 0.57 -11.86
CA SER A 136 -13.94 1.12 -13.22
C SER A 136 -14.77 0.40 -14.27
N GLY A 137 -15.27 -0.81 -13.99
CA GLY A 137 -15.92 -1.64 -15.00
C GLY A 137 -14.96 -2.25 -16.02
N HIS A 138 -13.64 -2.22 -15.75
CA HIS A 138 -12.59 -2.75 -16.61
C HIS A 138 -11.79 -3.85 -15.89
N GLY A 139 -10.94 -4.56 -16.63
CA GLY A 139 -9.95 -5.46 -16.06
C GLY A 139 -8.60 -4.79 -15.85
N ILE A 140 -7.72 -5.47 -15.14
CA ILE A 140 -6.32 -5.06 -15.00
C ILE A 140 -5.44 -6.26 -15.31
N ARG A 141 -4.48 -6.09 -16.22
CA ARG A 141 -3.41 -7.05 -16.45
C ARG A 141 -2.15 -6.55 -15.74
N ILE A 142 -1.56 -7.40 -14.92
CA ILE A 142 -0.27 -7.15 -14.27
C ILE A 142 0.76 -8.20 -14.71
N LEU A 143 2.02 -7.78 -14.78
CA LEU A 143 3.14 -8.62 -15.20
C LEU A 143 3.96 -9.00 -13.96
N GLU A 144 4.07 -10.30 -13.68
CA GLU A 144 4.74 -10.83 -12.47
C GLU A 144 6.16 -10.31 -12.33
N ASP A 145 6.94 -10.28 -13.42
CA ASP A 145 8.33 -9.81 -13.44
C ASP A 145 8.48 -8.32 -13.08
N ASN A 146 7.41 -7.54 -13.20
CA ASN A 146 7.43 -6.11 -12.89
C ASN A 146 7.00 -5.83 -11.44
N ILE A 147 6.51 -6.82 -10.69
CA ILE A 147 6.03 -6.60 -9.32
C ILE A 147 7.24 -6.61 -8.37
N PRO A 148 7.57 -5.47 -7.75
CA PRO A 148 8.78 -5.37 -6.95
C PRO A 148 8.55 -6.04 -5.59
N VAL A 149 9.33 -7.08 -5.29
CA VAL A 149 9.36 -7.74 -3.99
C VAL A 149 10.82 -7.97 -3.60
N LYS A 150 11.22 -7.54 -2.40
CA LYS A 150 12.58 -7.82 -1.90
C LYS A 150 12.80 -9.32 -1.76
N LYS A 151 14.03 -9.78 -1.99
CA LYS A 151 14.35 -11.22 -1.95
C LYS A 151 14.08 -11.82 -0.58
N GLU A 152 14.40 -11.09 0.48
CA GLU A 152 14.20 -11.51 1.87
C GLU A 152 12.69 -11.59 2.20
N VAL A 153 11.91 -10.61 1.73
CA VAL A 153 10.45 -10.61 1.87
C VAL A 153 9.84 -11.79 1.14
N LYS A 154 10.22 -12.00 -0.12
CA LYS A 154 9.76 -13.14 -0.93
C LYS A 154 10.08 -14.48 -0.26
N ALA A 155 11.30 -14.65 0.25
CA ALA A 155 11.70 -15.86 0.95
C ALA A 155 10.85 -16.13 2.20
N VAL A 156 10.55 -15.09 3.00
CA VAL A 156 9.68 -15.24 4.17
C VAL A 156 8.25 -15.56 3.75
N CYS A 157 7.70 -14.88 2.75
CA CYS A 157 6.38 -15.20 2.22
C CYS A 157 6.30 -16.65 1.73
N ASP A 158 7.30 -17.13 1.00
CA ASP A 158 7.35 -18.51 0.48
C ASP A 158 7.42 -19.53 1.63
N ILE A 159 8.21 -19.27 2.68
CA ILE A 159 8.26 -20.14 3.89
C ILE A 159 6.90 -20.22 4.57
N LEU A 160 6.17 -19.11 4.63
CA LEU A 160 4.87 -19.02 5.29
C LEU A 160 3.71 -19.46 4.40
N GLY A 161 3.96 -19.81 3.14
CA GLY A 161 2.91 -20.13 2.16
C GLY A 161 2.03 -18.93 1.82
N LEU A 162 2.57 -17.72 1.91
CA LEU A 162 1.87 -16.47 1.64
C LEU A 162 2.25 -15.94 0.25
N GLU A 163 1.26 -15.34 -0.41
CA GLU A 163 1.48 -14.62 -1.66
C GLU A 163 1.64 -13.12 -1.37
N PRO A 164 2.80 -12.50 -1.68
CA PRO A 164 3.09 -11.08 -1.42
C PRO A 164 1.99 -10.10 -1.84
N LEU A 165 1.28 -10.39 -2.93
CA LEU A 165 0.19 -9.54 -3.43
C LEU A 165 -0.92 -9.30 -2.39
N TYR A 166 -1.12 -10.25 -1.47
CA TYR A 166 -2.17 -10.21 -0.46
C TYR A 166 -1.68 -9.68 0.89
N VAL A 167 -0.39 -9.34 1.01
CA VAL A 167 0.22 -8.86 2.24
C VAL A 167 0.11 -7.35 2.31
N ALA A 168 -0.24 -6.85 3.51
CA ALA A 168 -0.46 -5.43 3.74
C ALA A 168 0.80 -4.58 3.63
N ASN A 169 0.61 -3.34 3.17
CA ASN A 169 1.64 -2.31 3.01
C ASN A 169 1.19 -1.04 3.73
N GLU A 170 2.13 -0.30 4.33
CA GLU A 170 1.82 0.94 5.08
C GLU A 170 2.57 2.18 4.55
N GLY A 171 3.27 2.03 3.42
CA GLY A 171 3.92 3.12 2.69
C GLY A 171 3.84 2.94 1.18
N LYS A 172 2.79 2.25 0.68
CA LYS A 172 2.55 2.05 -0.75
C LYS A 172 1.21 2.54 -1.22
N ALA A 173 1.19 3.06 -2.44
CA ALA A 173 0.02 3.44 -3.19
C ALA A 173 0.14 3.01 -4.65
N VAL A 174 -0.99 2.54 -5.21
CA VAL A 174 -1.21 2.33 -6.63
C VAL A 174 -1.67 3.64 -7.26
N PHE A 175 -1.12 3.94 -8.44
CA PHE A 175 -1.51 5.05 -9.29
C PHE A 175 -2.03 4.49 -10.61
N VAL A 176 -3.18 4.97 -11.06
CA VAL A 176 -3.68 4.76 -12.43
C VAL A 176 -3.50 6.05 -13.19
N ILE A 177 -2.74 6.00 -14.28
CA ILE A 177 -2.33 7.17 -15.06
C ILE A 177 -2.59 6.94 -16.55
N LYS A 178 -3.15 7.96 -17.21
CA LYS A 178 -3.48 7.91 -18.64
C LYS A 178 -2.25 7.77 -19.54
N ASN A 179 -1.30 8.69 -19.36
CA ASN A 179 -0.13 8.85 -20.21
C ASN A 179 1.11 9.11 -19.36
N LYS A 180 2.31 9.05 -19.96
CA LYS A 180 3.56 9.44 -19.30
C LYS A 180 3.89 8.63 -18.03
N ALA A 181 3.45 7.37 -17.95
CA ALA A 181 3.72 6.49 -16.82
C ALA A 181 5.22 6.35 -16.49
N LYS A 182 6.08 6.32 -17.52
CA LYS A 182 7.54 6.30 -17.34
C LYS A 182 8.09 7.59 -16.69
N GLU A 183 7.52 8.74 -17.04
CA GLU A 183 7.88 10.02 -16.41
C GLU A 183 7.40 10.08 -14.96
N LEU A 184 6.18 9.57 -14.68
CA LEU A 184 5.68 9.43 -13.32
C LEU A 184 6.62 8.55 -12.48
N VAL A 185 7.01 7.37 -12.99
CA VAL A 185 7.97 6.49 -12.29
C VAL A 185 9.29 7.22 -12.03
N GLY A 186 9.86 7.89 -13.03
CA GLY A 186 11.09 8.67 -12.85
C GLY A 186 10.95 9.79 -11.81
N PHE A 187 9.75 10.36 -11.68
CA PHE A 187 9.44 11.37 -10.67
C PHE A 187 9.28 10.79 -9.26
N LEU A 188 8.52 9.69 -9.11
CA LEU A 188 8.34 8.97 -7.84
C LEU A 188 9.68 8.52 -7.26
N LYS A 189 10.63 8.08 -8.10
CA LYS A 189 11.98 7.66 -7.69
C LYS A 189 12.83 8.75 -7.02
N LYS A 190 12.39 10.01 -7.03
CA LYS A 190 13.04 11.10 -6.29
C LYS A 190 12.68 11.12 -4.80
N PHE A 191 11.64 10.38 -4.40
CA PHE A 191 11.17 10.26 -3.03
C PHE A 191 11.70 8.96 -2.40
N SER A 192 11.97 8.97 -1.10
CA SER A 192 12.45 7.79 -0.36
C SER A 192 11.50 6.60 -0.49
N GLU A 193 10.22 6.84 -0.26
CA GLU A 193 9.10 5.92 -0.36
C GLU A 193 8.76 5.54 -1.81
N GLY A 194 9.29 6.28 -2.79
CA GLY A 194 9.07 6.08 -4.22
C GLY A 194 10.25 5.44 -4.96
N LYS A 195 11.36 5.13 -4.27
CA LYS A 195 12.65 4.77 -4.88
C LYS A 195 12.59 3.56 -5.82
N ASN A 196 11.70 2.61 -5.54
CA ASN A 196 11.52 1.39 -6.31
C ASN A 196 10.24 1.42 -7.16
N ALA A 197 9.71 2.61 -7.46
CA ALA A 197 8.51 2.75 -8.27
C ALA A 197 8.65 2.08 -9.64
N VAL A 198 7.56 1.47 -10.11
CA VAL A 198 7.54 0.68 -11.35
C VAL A 198 6.13 0.58 -11.92
N ILE A 199 6.04 0.47 -13.25
CA ILE A 199 4.79 0.16 -13.94
C ILE A 199 4.59 -1.35 -13.82
N ILE A 200 3.51 -1.77 -13.16
CA ILE A 200 3.22 -3.18 -12.91
C ILE A 200 2.28 -3.78 -13.96
N GLY A 201 1.59 -2.94 -14.73
CA GLY A 201 0.58 -3.41 -15.67
C GLY A 201 -0.24 -2.28 -16.29
N ASN A 202 -1.38 -2.65 -16.85
CA ASN A 202 -2.30 -1.75 -17.53
C ASN A 202 -3.76 -2.18 -17.36
N VAL A 203 -4.66 -1.21 -17.52
CA VAL A 203 -6.09 -1.43 -17.59
C VAL A 203 -6.44 -2.01 -18.96
N GLU A 204 -7.26 -3.05 -18.98
CA GLU A 204 -7.64 -3.80 -20.18
C GLU A 204 -9.11 -4.15 -20.17
N LYS A 205 -9.64 -4.50 -21.34
CA LYS A 205 -10.96 -5.10 -21.46
C LYS A 205 -10.90 -6.60 -21.12
N ILE A 206 -11.11 -6.95 -19.85
CA ILE A 206 -11.14 -8.34 -19.38
C ILE A 206 -12.56 -8.72 -18.96
N LYS A 207 -13.03 -9.88 -19.43
CA LYS A 207 -14.36 -10.38 -19.09
C LYS A 207 -14.52 -10.54 -17.58
N GLY A 208 -15.55 -9.88 -17.03
CA GLY A 208 -15.86 -9.93 -15.61
C GLY A 208 -15.00 -9.02 -14.73
N ASN A 209 -14.30 -8.05 -15.33
CA ASN A 209 -13.59 -6.97 -14.63
C ASN A 209 -12.59 -7.52 -13.61
N ARG A 210 -11.81 -8.52 -14.08
CA ARG A 210 -10.88 -9.30 -13.25
C ARG A 210 -9.48 -8.70 -13.30
N VAL A 211 -8.70 -9.01 -12.27
CA VAL A 211 -7.26 -8.81 -12.28
C VAL A 211 -6.60 -10.10 -12.77
N ILE A 212 -5.80 -10.01 -13.83
CA ILE A 212 -5.04 -11.11 -14.40
C ILE A 212 -3.56 -10.84 -14.18
N LEU A 213 -2.87 -11.81 -13.59
CA LEU A 213 -1.42 -11.81 -13.51
C LEU A 213 -0.85 -12.73 -14.60
N GLU A 214 0.01 -12.15 -15.42
CA GLU A 214 0.81 -12.87 -16.41
C GLU A 214 2.17 -13.21 -15.80
N THR A 215 2.46 -14.50 -15.73
CA THR A 215 3.70 -15.06 -15.15
C THR A 215 4.87 -14.87 -16.10
N SER A 216 6.10 -15.03 -15.60
CA SER A 216 7.33 -14.96 -16.44
C SER A 216 7.35 -16.00 -17.57
N LEU A 217 6.52 -17.04 -17.47
CA LEU A 217 6.37 -18.09 -18.49
C LEU A 217 5.24 -17.82 -19.49
N GLY A 218 4.57 -16.66 -19.38
CA GLY A 218 3.42 -16.29 -20.21
C GLY A 218 2.11 -16.99 -19.84
N ALA A 219 2.09 -17.74 -18.73
CA ALA A 219 0.85 -18.31 -18.19
C ALA A 219 0.05 -17.23 -17.45
N GLU A 220 -1.27 -17.30 -17.51
CA GLU A 220 -2.16 -16.35 -16.84
C GLU A 220 -2.83 -16.99 -15.61
N ARG A 221 -2.92 -16.23 -14.51
CA ARG A 221 -3.76 -16.56 -13.36
C ARG A 221 -4.63 -15.39 -12.94
N ILE A 222 -5.82 -15.70 -12.43
CA ILE A 222 -6.71 -14.70 -11.84
C ILE A 222 -6.19 -14.35 -10.43
N ILE A 223 -6.10 -13.06 -10.14
CA ILE A 223 -5.84 -12.55 -8.80
C ILE A 223 -7.19 -12.14 -8.20
N ASP A 224 -7.76 -13.00 -7.38
CA ASP A 224 -9.04 -12.74 -6.74
C ASP A 224 -8.90 -11.74 -5.59
N MET A 225 -10.01 -11.07 -5.27
CA MET A 225 -10.14 -10.32 -4.03
C MET A 225 -9.91 -11.28 -2.84
N PRO A 226 -9.08 -10.92 -1.84
CA PRO A 226 -8.91 -11.76 -0.66
C PRO A 226 -10.23 -12.05 0.03
N SER A 227 -10.47 -13.32 0.40
CA SER A 227 -11.70 -13.78 1.06
C SER A 227 -11.79 -13.41 2.55
N GLY A 228 -10.77 -12.73 3.08
CA GLY A 228 -10.66 -12.28 4.48
C GLY A 228 -9.26 -11.75 4.79
N GLU A 229 -9.02 -11.31 6.02
CA GLU A 229 -7.68 -10.99 6.48
C GLU A 229 -6.88 -12.29 6.66
N ASN A 230 -5.85 -12.49 5.83
CA ASN A 230 -4.93 -13.62 5.99
C ASN A 230 -4.15 -13.57 7.31
N LEU A 231 -4.05 -12.38 7.91
CA LEU A 231 -3.24 -12.11 9.10
C LEU A 231 -3.99 -11.20 10.07
N PRO A 232 -4.45 -11.70 11.23
CA PRO A 232 -5.15 -10.86 12.20
C PRO A 232 -4.20 -9.80 12.76
N ARG A 233 -4.72 -8.59 13.00
CA ARG A 233 -4.00 -7.46 13.64
C ARG A 233 -2.73 -7.02 12.90
N ILE A 234 -2.73 -7.11 11.57
CA ILE A 234 -1.59 -6.67 10.77
C ILE A 234 -1.38 -5.16 10.86
N CYS A 235 -2.48 -4.40 10.96
CA CYS A 235 -2.55 -2.96 11.21
C CYS A 235 -3.73 -2.62 12.14
#